data_AF-A0AAW7ADQ4-F1
#
_entry.id   AF-A0AAW7ADQ4-F1
#
_cell.length_a   1.000
_cell.length_b   1.000
_cell.length_c   1.000
_cell.angle_alpha   90.00
_cell.angle_beta   90.00
_cell.angle_gamma   90.00
#
_symmetry.space_group_name_H-M   'P 1'
#
loop_
_entity.id
_entity.type
_entity.pdbx_description
1 polymer ?
#
loop_
_entity_poly.entity_id
_entity_poly.type
_entity_poly.pdbx_seq_one_letter_code
_entity_poly.pdbx_strand_id
1 'polypeptide(L)'
;MGQIDLRTLLGTTVVIGLDGNIKQLESGESPLPGELVIQELSQPNDVIIQRVERDGTSQDITSDVQQVFEAIAQGIDPTELGEEFNPAAGEGVGSSPQVTGAIDRTGAESLAATLFETNASGFGVLSNTQILSLLELFQSFQSEALLILPVIQEINSPTVNEGENVVFDITLDQPGNQDTELTLILNDGTAFDGQDFDSQLVEISLPDGTIINSQVGPQGELIVTVPSGESGLQLTIPTIEDDITEGDESFTLSGTTTAQQTPVQGTATIVDNDDTPTVTDVALVGDTVPEGQAAEFKVTLSNASSSDQTYTISLVDGTAGDNDYDTNVSNIVFSDGVTYDANTGQITVPAGVTMFTATVDTTQDTIDEPDETFDLQVGGVTGTATIQDDDDAPVITEVALVGETAPEGQPAEFKVTLSNASGSDQTYTIDLVNGTAGDNDYDTNASNIVFSDGVTYDANTEQITVPAGVTMFTATVDTTQDTIDEPDETFDLQVGGVTGTATIQDDDDAPVITEVALVGETVPEGQPAEFKVTLSNASSSDQTYTIGLVNGTAG
;
A
#
# COMPACT_ATOMS: atom_id res chain seq x y z
N MET A 1 -13.15 -35.52 71.33
CA MET A 1 -14.40 -34.89 71.80
C MET A 1 -14.36 -33.46 71.33
N GLY A 2 -15.27 -33.05 70.43
CA GLY A 2 -15.33 -31.67 69.96
C GLY A 2 -15.84 -30.76 71.09
N GLN A 3 -15.06 -29.74 71.44
CA GLN A 3 -15.51 -28.67 72.32
C GLN A 3 -16.54 -27.84 71.55
N ILE A 4 -17.79 -27.83 72.02
CA ILE A 4 -18.80 -26.90 71.50
C ILE A 4 -18.43 -25.52 72.07
N ASP A 5 -18.03 -24.60 71.20
CA ASP A 5 -17.71 -23.22 71.58
C ASP A 5 -19.01 -22.42 71.77
N LEU A 6 -19.48 -22.40 73.03
CA LEU A 6 -20.73 -21.75 73.46
C LEU A 6 -20.72 -20.22 73.32
N ARG A 7 -19.61 -19.61 72.91
CA ARG A 7 -19.47 -18.15 72.70
C ARG A 7 -20.38 -17.59 71.60
N THR A 8 -20.97 -18.44 70.78
CA THR A 8 -21.97 -18.08 69.75
C THR A 8 -23.40 -17.94 70.29
N LEU A 9 -23.65 -18.27 71.58
CA LEU A 9 -24.99 -18.35 72.18
C LEU A 9 -25.25 -17.30 73.29
N LEU A 10 -24.35 -16.32 73.44
CA LEU A 10 -24.44 -15.23 74.41
C LEU A 10 -25.82 -14.54 74.37
N GLY A 11 -26.57 -14.64 75.47
CA GLY A 11 -27.89 -14.03 75.64
C GLY A 11 -29.09 -14.92 75.31
N THR A 12 -28.89 -16.22 75.07
CA THR A 12 -29.97 -17.16 74.72
C THR A 12 -30.12 -18.27 75.77
N THR A 13 -31.35 -18.71 76.05
CA THR A 13 -31.62 -19.79 77.01
C THR A 13 -31.56 -21.14 76.28
N VAL A 14 -30.70 -22.03 76.76
CA VAL A 14 -30.54 -23.38 76.20
C VAL A 14 -31.18 -24.39 77.16
N VAL A 15 -31.88 -25.38 76.62
CA VAL A 15 -32.46 -26.46 77.42
C VAL A 15 -32.03 -27.83 76.92
N ILE A 16 -31.90 -28.77 77.86
CA ILE A 16 -31.70 -30.19 77.58
C ILE A 16 -33.04 -30.89 77.79
N GLY A 17 -33.55 -31.51 76.73
CA GLY A 17 -34.77 -32.29 76.75
C GLY A 17 -34.62 -33.60 77.53
N LEU A 18 -35.73 -34.23 77.90
CA LEU A 18 -35.75 -35.54 78.57
C LEU A 18 -35.16 -36.68 77.72
N ASP A 19 -35.00 -36.45 76.42
CA ASP A 19 -34.33 -37.34 75.47
C ASP A 19 -32.81 -37.14 75.43
N GLY A 20 -32.28 -36.19 76.21
CA GLY A 20 -30.85 -35.84 76.27
C GLY A 20 -30.38 -34.92 75.14
N ASN A 21 -31.28 -34.47 74.26
CA ASN A 21 -30.94 -33.56 73.17
C ASN A 21 -30.94 -32.11 73.65
N ILE A 22 -29.99 -31.34 73.14
CA ILE A 22 -29.86 -29.90 73.42
C ILE A 22 -30.68 -29.11 72.40
N LYS A 23 -31.52 -28.18 72.86
CA LYS A 23 -32.22 -27.21 72.00
C LYS A 23 -32.12 -25.80 72.59
N GLN A 24 -32.21 -24.81 71.72
CA GLN A 24 -32.32 -23.40 72.11
C GLN A 24 -33.81 -23.04 72.22
N LEU A 25 -34.20 -22.31 73.26
CA LEU A 25 -35.56 -21.77 73.38
C LEU A 25 -35.67 -20.44 72.62
N GLU A 26 -36.71 -20.30 71.80
CA GLU A 26 -37.02 -19.03 71.14
C GLU A 26 -37.62 -18.01 72.12
N SER A 27 -37.56 -16.72 71.77
CA SER A 27 -38.01 -15.64 72.66
C SER A 27 -39.52 -15.77 72.98
N GLY A 28 -39.85 -16.03 74.24
CA GLY A 28 -41.22 -16.17 74.74
C GLY A 28 -41.73 -17.61 74.89
N GLU A 29 -40.95 -18.61 74.49
CA GLU A 29 -41.25 -20.02 74.74
C GLU A 29 -40.93 -20.40 76.19
N SER A 30 -41.80 -21.18 76.84
CA SER A 30 -41.59 -21.65 78.22
C SER A 30 -41.08 -23.09 78.22
N PRO A 31 -40.06 -23.44 79.03
CA PRO A 31 -39.54 -24.80 79.11
C PRO A 31 -40.61 -25.77 79.64
N LEU A 32 -40.55 -27.02 79.18
CA LEU A 32 -41.47 -28.07 79.61
C LEU A 32 -41.02 -28.67 80.95
N PRO A 33 -41.96 -29.18 81.79
CA PRO A 33 -41.59 -29.87 83.02
C PRO A 33 -40.63 -31.04 82.78
N GLY A 34 -39.55 -31.09 83.56
CA GLY A 34 -38.48 -32.07 83.47
C GLY A 34 -37.29 -31.66 82.59
N GLU A 35 -37.38 -30.58 81.82
CA GLU A 35 -36.24 -30.06 81.06
C GLU A 35 -35.21 -29.39 81.99
N LEU A 36 -33.92 -29.50 81.62
CA LEU A 36 -32.84 -28.78 82.29
C LEU A 36 -32.51 -27.51 81.54
N VAL A 37 -32.67 -26.37 82.20
CA VAL A 37 -32.39 -25.04 81.67
C VAL A 37 -30.98 -24.63 82.06
N ILE A 38 -30.18 -24.28 81.06
CA ILE A 38 -28.81 -23.82 81.23
C ILE A 38 -28.77 -22.34 80.84
N GLN A 39 -28.43 -21.49 81.80
CA GLN A 39 -28.30 -20.05 81.61
C GLN A 39 -26.86 -19.62 81.88
N GLU A 40 -26.25 -18.97 80.90
CA GLU A 40 -24.95 -18.31 81.06
C GLU A 40 -25.19 -16.90 81.60
N LEU A 41 -24.59 -16.58 82.74
CA LEU A 41 -24.55 -15.22 83.26
C LEU A 41 -23.31 -14.49 82.72
N SER A 42 -23.30 -13.16 82.83
CA SER A 42 -22.41 -12.18 82.17
C SER A 42 -20.87 -12.36 82.26
N GLN A 43 -20.36 -13.48 82.76
CA GLN A 43 -18.95 -13.85 82.80
C GLN A 43 -18.77 -15.29 82.24
N PRO A 44 -17.71 -15.57 81.45
CA PRO A 44 -17.59 -16.78 80.62
C PRO A 44 -17.29 -18.10 81.38
N ASN A 45 -17.77 -18.27 82.61
CA ASN A 45 -17.71 -19.52 83.37
C ASN A 45 -18.85 -19.65 84.42
N ASP A 46 -19.76 -18.67 84.53
CA ASP A 46 -20.88 -18.73 85.47
C ASP A 46 -22.11 -19.33 84.77
N VAL A 47 -22.20 -20.67 84.81
CA VAL A 47 -23.35 -21.41 84.29
C VAL A 47 -24.28 -21.78 85.44
N ILE A 48 -25.54 -21.35 85.34
CA ILE A 48 -26.61 -21.79 86.24
C ILE A 48 -27.42 -22.88 85.55
N ILE A 49 -27.63 -24.00 86.26
CA ILE A 49 -28.42 -25.14 85.80
C ILE A 49 -29.67 -25.24 86.66
N GLN A 50 -30.84 -25.12 86.04
CA GLN A 50 -32.12 -25.22 86.71
C GLN A 50 -32.94 -26.38 86.15
N ARG A 51 -33.61 -27.16 87.01
CA ARG A 51 -34.58 -28.16 86.59
C ARG A 51 -35.98 -27.59 86.69
N VAL A 52 -36.80 -27.79 85.66
CA VAL A 52 -38.21 -27.38 85.69
C VAL A 52 -39.06 -28.46 86.34
N GLU A 53 -39.76 -28.10 87.42
CA GLU A 53 -40.65 -29.00 88.15
C GLU A 53 -42.03 -29.13 87.47
N ARG A 54 -42.82 -30.13 87.91
CA ARG A 54 -44.14 -30.45 87.30
C ARG A 54 -45.18 -29.33 87.39
N ASP A 55 -45.01 -28.37 88.29
CA ASP A 55 -45.87 -27.20 88.43
C ASP A 55 -45.41 -25.99 87.59
N GLY A 56 -44.32 -26.16 86.83
CA GLY A 56 -43.73 -25.13 85.97
C GLY A 56 -42.78 -24.18 86.69
N THR A 57 -42.47 -24.40 87.98
CA THR A 57 -41.43 -23.65 88.70
C THR A 57 -40.04 -24.22 88.42
N SER A 58 -39.00 -23.38 88.47
CA SER A 58 -37.61 -23.82 88.27
C SER A 58 -36.87 -23.97 89.61
N GLN A 59 -36.18 -25.08 89.80
CA GLN A 59 -35.29 -25.33 90.93
C GLN A 59 -33.82 -25.20 90.46
N ASP A 60 -33.02 -24.36 91.13
CA ASP A 60 -31.58 -24.29 90.89
C ASP A 60 -30.89 -25.53 91.47
N ILE A 61 -30.21 -26.28 90.60
CA ILE A 61 -29.48 -27.51 90.93
C ILE A 61 -28.01 -27.42 90.52
N THR A 62 -27.49 -26.21 90.31
CA THR A 62 -26.12 -25.99 89.81
C THR A 62 -25.06 -26.67 90.69
N SER A 63 -25.21 -26.58 92.01
CA SER A 63 -24.28 -27.18 92.96
C SER A 63 -24.33 -28.71 92.95
N ASP A 64 -25.52 -29.29 92.77
CA ASP A 64 -25.74 -30.74 92.74
C ASP A 64 -25.05 -31.35 91.51
N VAL A 65 -25.20 -30.71 90.36
CA VAL A 65 -24.55 -31.13 89.11
C VAL A 65 -23.02 -31.03 89.21
N GLN A 66 -22.50 -29.97 89.83
CA GLN A 66 -21.04 -29.83 90.05
C GLN A 66 -20.47 -30.93 90.93
N GLN A 67 -21.17 -31.30 92.01
CA GLN A 67 -20.75 -32.38 92.91
C GLN A 67 -20.68 -33.75 92.19
N VAL A 68 -21.65 -34.04 91.32
CA VAL A 68 -21.66 -35.27 90.51
C VAL A 68 -20.47 -35.31 89.55
N PHE A 69 -20.18 -34.21 88.86
CA PHE A 69 -19.02 -34.16 87.97
C PHE A 69 -17.70 -34.35 88.71
N GLU A 70 -17.57 -33.77 89.90
CA GLU A 70 -16.36 -33.90 90.72
C GLU A 70 -16.18 -35.33 91.25
N ALA A 71 -17.27 -36.02 91.64
CA ALA A 71 -17.25 -37.43 91.99
C ALA A 71 -16.80 -38.32 90.83
N ILE A 72 -17.37 -38.12 89.63
CA ILE A 72 -16.98 -38.86 88.43
C ILE A 72 -15.50 -38.64 88.09
N ALA A 73 -15.02 -37.39 88.18
CA ALA A 73 -13.62 -37.06 87.91
C ALA A 73 -12.65 -37.73 88.90
N GLN A 74 -13.10 -37.98 90.13
CA GLN A 74 -12.35 -38.69 91.17
C GLN A 74 -12.57 -40.22 91.13
N GLY A 75 -13.40 -40.72 90.21
CA GLY A 75 -13.74 -42.14 90.10
C GLY A 75 -14.67 -42.66 91.20
N ILE A 76 -15.36 -41.77 91.90
CA ILE A 76 -16.36 -42.06 92.95
C ILE A 76 -17.73 -42.22 92.27
N ASP A 77 -18.51 -43.21 92.72
CA ASP A 77 -19.88 -43.43 92.24
C ASP A 77 -20.79 -42.28 92.71
N PRO A 78 -21.50 -41.57 91.81
CA PRO A 78 -22.39 -40.47 92.19
C PRO A 78 -23.48 -40.83 93.20
N THR A 79 -23.85 -42.11 93.32
CA THR A 79 -24.83 -42.59 94.31
C THR A 79 -24.30 -42.59 95.75
N GLU A 80 -22.99 -42.45 95.94
CA GLU A 80 -22.36 -42.35 97.27
C GLU A 80 -22.33 -40.91 97.81
N LEU A 81 -22.77 -39.90 97.04
CA LEU A 81 -22.74 -38.49 97.43
C LEU A 81 -23.85 -38.10 98.44
N GLY A 82 -24.98 -38.82 98.46
CA GLY A 82 -26.15 -38.53 99.30
C GLY A 82 -27.43 -39.18 98.77
N GLU A 83 -28.47 -39.31 99.60
CA GLU A 83 -29.75 -39.93 99.18
C GLU A 83 -30.45 -39.16 98.06
N GLU A 84 -30.21 -37.85 97.96
CA GLU A 84 -30.71 -36.94 96.94
C GLU A 84 -30.12 -37.17 95.54
N PHE A 85 -28.99 -37.88 95.43
CA PHE A 85 -28.33 -38.24 94.17
C PHE A 85 -28.63 -39.67 93.71
N ASN A 86 -29.35 -40.45 94.54
CA ASN A 86 -29.75 -41.79 94.16
C ASN A 86 -30.77 -41.75 93.02
N PRO A 87 -30.66 -42.62 92.00
CA PRO A 87 -31.70 -42.77 91.00
C PRO A 87 -33.01 -43.14 91.72
N ALA A 88 -34.07 -42.36 91.48
CA ALA A 88 -35.37 -42.46 92.15
C ALA A 88 -36.11 -43.78 91.88
N ALA A 89 -35.56 -44.89 92.36
CA ALA A 89 -36.10 -46.23 92.28
C ALA A 89 -36.58 -46.64 93.68
N GLY A 90 -37.90 -46.66 93.88
CA GLY A 90 -38.50 -47.23 95.08
C GLY A 90 -39.32 -46.29 95.97
N GLU A 91 -39.66 -45.07 95.54
CA GLU A 91 -40.75 -44.32 96.18
C GLU A 91 -42.13 -44.90 95.83
N GLY A 92 -43.14 -44.64 96.65
CA GLY A 92 -44.46 -45.31 96.68
C GLY A 92 -45.31 -45.24 95.40
N VAL A 93 -44.78 -44.74 94.28
CA VAL A 93 -45.44 -44.67 92.97
C VAL A 93 -44.59 -45.28 91.82
N GLY A 94 -43.48 -45.95 92.15
CA GLY A 94 -42.59 -46.61 91.18
C GLY A 94 -42.98 -48.06 90.85
N SER A 95 -42.73 -48.48 89.61
CA SER A 95 -43.14 -49.78 89.02
C SER A 95 -42.30 -51.00 89.44
N SER A 96 -41.55 -50.92 90.54
CA SER A 96 -40.64 -51.98 91.00
C SER A 96 -41.12 -52.61 92.32
N PRO A 97 -41.25 -53.95 92.42
CA PRO A 97 -41.74 -54.62 93.64
C PRO A 97 -40.80 -54.44 94.84
N GLN A 98 -41.33 -54.02 96.00
CA GLN A 98 -40.53 -53.70 97.19
C GLN A 98 -40.21 -54.87 98.13
N VAL A 99 -40.68 -56.10 97.85
CA VAL A 99 -40.36 -57.26 98.70
C VAL A 99 -40.26 -58.55 97.88
N THR A 100 -39.04 -59.04 97.67
CA THR A 100 -38.80 -60.47 97.40
C THR A 100 -37.59 -60.93 98.22
N GLY A 101 -37.80 -61.97 99.04
CA GLY A 101 -36.84 -62.48 100.02
C GLY A 101 -35.58 -63.14 99.45
N ALA A 102 -34.57 -63.27 100.31
CA ALA A 102 -33.26 -63.84 100.00
C ALA A 102 -33.33 -65.33 99.64
N ILE A 103 -32.51 -65.74 98.67
CA ILE A 103 -32.28 -67.13 98.26
C ILE A 103 -30.84 -67.51 98.64
N ASP A 104 -30.67 -68.44 99.58
CA ASP A 104 -29.37 -69.08 99.85
C ASP A 104 -29.07 -70.11 98.75
N ARG A 105 -27.89 -69.98 98.12
CA ARG A 105 -27.40 -70.87 97.06
C ARG A 105 -26.45 -71.91 97.62
N THR A 106 -26.77 -73.19 97.44
CA THR A 106 -25.95 -74.35 97.84
C THR A 106 -25.46 -75.16 96.63
N GLY A 107 -24.62 -74.56 95.80
CA GLY A 107 -23.95 -75.24 94.68
C GLY A 107 -22.54 -74.66 94.49
N ALA A 108 -21.54 -75.54 94.36
CA ALA A 108 -20.14 -75.15 94.18
C ALA A 108 -19.94 -74.45 92.83
N GLU A 109 -19.52 -73.18 92.86
CA GLU A 109 -19.14 -72.42 91.68
C GLU A 109 -17.62 -72.40 91.51
N SER A 110 -17.21 -72.74 90.29
CA SER A 110 -15.83 -72.76 89.83
C SER A 110 -15.34 -71.33 89.62
N LEU A 111 -14.35 -70.91 90.42
CA LEU A 111 -13.64 -69.64 90.26
C LEU A 111 -12.80 -69.67 88.98
N ALA A 112 -13.21 -68.93 87.95
CA ALA A 112 -12.31 -68.52 86.90
C ALA A 112 -11.50 -67.32 87.42
N ALA A 113 -10.22 -67.54 87.73
CA ALA A 113 -9.28 -66.47 88.03
C ALA A 113 -8.66 -65.97 86.72
N THR A 114 -9.05 -64.78 86.26
CA THR A 114 -8.29 -64.05 85.25
C THR A 114 -7.29 -63.15 85.97
N LEU A 115 -6.01 -63.55 85.96
CA LEU A 115 -4.90 -62.66 86.27
C LEU A 115 -4.85 -61.54 85.22
N PHE A 116 -5.10 -60.31 85.64
CA PHE A 116 -4.66 -59.14 84.88
C PHE A 116 -3.22 -58.80 85.30
N GLU A 117 -2.25 -59.21 84.48
CA GLU A 117 -0.94 -58.57 84.42
C GLU A 117 -0.97 -57.49 83.35
N THR A 118 -0.97 -56.21 83.75
CA THR A 118 -0.68 -55.10 82.84
C THR A 118 0.82 -54.86 82.82
N ASN A 119 1.51 -55.43 81.83
CA ASN A 119 2.87 -55.00 81.48
C ASN A 119 2.77 -53.71 80.65
N ALA A 120 3.17 -52.59 81.23
CA ALA A 120 3.41 -51.35 80.51
C ALA A 120 4.73 -51.49 79.73
N SER A 121 4.66 -52.00 78.51
CA SER A 121 5.75 -51.93 77.53
C SER A 121 5.30 -51.10 76.33
N GLY A 122 5.46 -49.78 76.43
CA GLY A 122 5.14 -48.82 75.38
C GLY A 122 4.83 -47.45 75.99
N PHE A 123 5.44 -46.39 75.47
CA PHE A 123 5.39 -45.02 75.98
C PHE A 123 3.99 -44.60 76.49
N GLY A 124 3.92 -44.34 77.80
CA GLY A 124 2.68 -44.22 78.58
C GLY A 124 1.87 -42.93 78.39
N VAL A 125 1.48 -42.61 77.16
CA VAL A 125 0.46 -41.58 76.89
C VAL A 125 -0.54 -42.02 75.81
N LEU A 126 -0.16 -42.95 74.92
CA LEU A 126 -1.01 -43.38 73.80
C LEU A 126 -0.99 -44.91 73.65
N SER A 127 -2.15 -45.53 73.51
CA SER A 127 -2.33 -46.95 73.15
C SER A 127 -1.78 -47.26 71.76
N ASN A 128 -1.49 -48.55 71.45
CA ASN A 128 -1.06 -48.98 70.10
C ASN A 128 -2.02 -48.50 69.00
N THR A 129 -3.34 -48.47 69.28
CA THR A 129 -4.34 -47.97 68.35
C THR A 129 -4.22 -46.45 68.15
N GLN A 130 -3.89 -45.70 69.21
CA GLN A 130 -3.64 -44.26 69.13
C GLN A 130 -2.33 -43.94 68.41
N ILE A 131 -1.28 -44.77 68.59
CA ILE A 131 -0.02 -44.64 67.85
C ILE A 131 -0.25 -44.96 66.37
N LEU A 132 -1.05 -45.98 66.04
CA LEU A 132 -1.43 -46.30 64.66
C LEU A 132 -2.25 -45.17 64.04
N SER A 133 -3.24 -44.61 64.74
CA SER A 133 -4.00 -43.46 64.22
C SER A 133 -3.14 -42.20 64.09
N LEU A 134 -2.17 -42.01 64.99
CA LEU A 134 -1.23 -40.90 64.89
C LEU A 134 -0.23 -41.12 63.75
N LEU A 135 0.15 -42.37 63.46
CA LEU A 135 0.99 -42.75 62.33
C LEU A 135 0.22 -42.62 61.00
N GLU A 136 -1.06 -43.00 60.95
CA GLU A 136 -1.96 -42.75 59.81
C GLU A 136 -2.14 -41.25 59.57
N LEU A 137 -2.35 -40.47 60.64
CA LEU A 137 -2.43 -39.02 60.57
C LEU A 137 -1.10 -38.42 60.11
N PHE A 138 0.04 -38.88 60.63
CA PHE A 138 1.36 -38.41 60.23
C PHE A 138 1.71 -38.80 58.78
N GLN A 139 1.31 -39.99 58.33
CA GLN A 139 1.44 -40.41 56.93
C GLN A 139 0.53 -39.58 56.00
N SER A 140 -0.67 -39.20 56.45
CA SER A 140 -1.52 -38.28 55.69
C SER A 140 -0.90 -36.89 55.52
N PHE A 141 -0.13 -36.41 56.51
CA PHE A 141 0.61 -35.15 56.40
C PHE A 141 1.89 -35.24 55.56
N GLN A 142 2.44 -36.45 55.36
CA GLN A 142 3.59 -36.66 54.45
C GLN A 142 3.18 -36.94 53.00
N SER A 143 1.87 -37.09 52.72
CA SER A 143 1.33 -37.42 51.40
C SER A 143 0.61 -36.24 50.71
N GLU A 144 0.80 -35.01 51.17
CA GLU A 144 0.47 -33.85 50.33
C GLU A 144 1.59 -33.70 49.31
N ALA A 145 1.34 -34.12 48.07
CA ALA A 145 2.22 -33.79 46.95
C ALA A 145 2.32 -32.27 46.89
N LEU A 146 3.53 -31.72 47.07
CA LEU A 146 3.79 -30.30 46.89
C LEU A 146 3.29 -29.89 45.51
N LEU A 147 2.48 -28.84 45.44
CA LEU A 147 2.02 -28.28 44.17
C LEU A 147 3.24 -27.80 43.38
N ILE A 148 3.42 -28.32 42.17
CA ILE A 148 4.48 -27.89 41.25
C ILE A 148 3.79 -26.99 40.22
N LEU A 149 4.03 -25.69 40.35
CA LEU A 149 3.51 -24.67 39.45
C LEU A 149 4.59 -24.33 38.42
N PRO A 150 4.51 -24.84 37.19
CA PRO A 150 5.48 -24.53 36.18
C PRO A 150 5.34 -23.08 35.71
N VAL A 151 6.46 -22.54 35.25
CA VAL A 151 6.57 -21.19 34.70
C VAL A 151 7.16 -21.27 33.30
N ILE A 152 6.76 -20.37 32.39
CA ILE A 152 7.39 -20.28 31.07
C ILE A 152 8.85 -19.87 31.29
N GLN A 153 9.76 -20.73 30.85
CA GLN A 153 11.19 -20.49 30.89
C GLN A 153 11.64 -19.67 29.68
N GLU A 154 11.15 -20.05 28.50
CA GLU A 154 11.58 -19.49 27.23
C GLU A 154 10.45 -19.57 26.19
N ILE A 155 10.40 -18.56 25.33
CA ILE A 155 9.68 -18.59 24.06
C ILE A 155 10.75 -18.31 23.00
N ASN A 156 10.91 -19.20 22.02
CA ASN A 156 11.89 -19.01 20.96
C ASN A 156 11.57 -17.77 20.09
N SER A 157 12.50 -17.38 19.23
CA SER A 157 12.32 -16.27 18.27
C SER A 157 12.54 -16.79 16.85
N PRO A 158 11.50 -17.33 16.19
CA PRO A 158 11.62 -17.95 14.87
C PRO A 158 11.80 -16.89 13.78
N THR A 159 12.49 -17.28 12.70
CA THR A 159 12.59 -16.51 11.46
C THR A 159 12.16 -17.42 10.33
N VAL A 160 11.18 -16.99 9.55
CA VAL A 160 10.60 -17.74 8.43
C VAL A 160 10.45 -16.83 7.23
N ASN A 161 10.41 -17.39 6.02
CA ASN A 161 10.00 -16.58 4.87
C ASN A 161 8.49 -16.35 4.94
N GLU A 162 8.02 -15.35 4.21
CA GLU A 162 6.61 -15.21 3.93
C GLU A 162 6.03 -16.50 3.30
N GLY A 163 4.75 -16.77 3.55
CA GLY A 163 4.06 -18.01 3.20
C GLY A 163 4.40 -19.25 4.05
N GLU A 164 5.45 -19.20 4.88
CA GLU A 164 5.79 -20.28 5.83
C GLU A 164 5.17 -20.07 7.22
N ASN A 165 4.83 -21.18 7.89
CA ASN A 165 4.29 -21.08 9.25
C ASN A 165 5.37 -20.68 10.26
N VAL A 166 5.10 -19.63 11.04
CA VAL A 166 5.81 -19.33 12.28
C VAL A 166 5.48 -20.37 13.34
N VAL A 167 6.50 -20.93 14.00
CA VAL A 167 6.32 -21.88 15.12
C VAL A 167 7.04 -21.37 16.36
N PHE A 168 6.26 -20.98 17.36
CA PHE A 168 6.77 -20.63 18.68
C PHE A 168 6.88 -21.87 19.57
N ASP A 169 8.11 -22.22 19.96
CA ASP A 169 8.39 -23.22 20.99
C ASP A 169 8.31 -22.56 22.37
N ILE A 170 7.29 -22.92 23.16
CA ILE A 170 7.08 -22.41 24.52
C ILE A 170 7.54 -23.50 25.49
N THR A 171 8.63 -23.22 26.21
CA THR A 171 9.26 -24.18 27.12
C THR A 171 8.93 -23.83 28.57
N LEU A 172 8.48 -24.80 29.36
CA LEU A 172 8.28 -24.66 30.79
C LEU A 172 9.54 -25.05 31.56
N ASP A 173 9.79 -24.44 32.72
CA ASP A 173 10.96 -24.71 33.55
C ASP A 173 11.00 -26.15 34.11
N GLN A 174 9.82 -26.75 34.27
CA GLN A 174 9.62 -28.12 34.74
C GLN A 174 8.20 -28.59 34.38
N PRO A 175 7.91 -29.90 34.39
CA PRO A 175 6.55 -30.39 34.28
C PRO A 175 5.74 -30.14 35.55
N GLY A 176 4.50 -29.66 35.40
CA GLY A 176 3.54 -29.49 36.50
C GLY A 176 2.94 -30.80 36.98
N ASN A 177 2.50 -30.85 38.24
CA ASN A 177 1.75 -32.02 38.77
C ASN A 177 0.22 -31.84 38.73
N GLN A 178 -0.23 -30.76 38.10
CA GLN A 178 -1.62 -30.44 37.76
C GLN A 178 -1.63 -29.69 36.43
N ASP A 179 -2.80 -29.56 35.82
CA ASP A 179 -2.99 -28.74 34.63
C ASP A 179 -2.60 -27.28 34.93
N THR A 180 -1.87 -26.67 34.00
CA THR A 180 -1.37 -25.30 34.12
C THR A 180 -2.01 -24.42 33.04
N GLU A 181 -2.60 -23.31 33.46
CA GLU A 181 -3.14 -22.31 32.54
C GLU A 181 -2.04 -21.31 32.15
N LEU A 182 -1.87 -21.13 30.84
CA LEU A 182 -1.02 -20.12 30.23
C LEU A 182 -1.91 -19.05 29.60
N THR A 183 -1.55 -17.80 29.85
CA THR A 183 -2.07 -16.64 29.12
C THR A 183 -0.99 -16.21 28.14
N LEU A 184 -1.28 -16.34 26.85
CA LEU A 184 -0.43 -15.88 25.75
C LEU A 184 -1.07 -14.64 25.11
N ILE A 185 -0.26 -13.70 24.65
CA ILE A 185 -0.74 -12.49 23.98
C ILE A 185 0.13 -12.27 22.75
N LEU A 186 -0.50 -12.33 21.57
CA LEU A 186 0.08 -11.91 20.30
C LEU A 186 0.00 -10.39 20.18
N ASN A 187 1.13 -9.78 19.82
CA ASN A 187 1.20 -8.34 19.60
C ASN A 187 1.88 -8.07 18.26
N ASP A 188 1.21 -7.26 17.44
CA ASP A 188 1.77 -6.70 16.22
C ASP A 188 3.07 -5.95 16.52
N GLY A 189 3.99 -5.98 15.57
CA GLY A 189 5.23 -5.23 15.61
C GLY A 189 5.32 -4.32 14.39
N THR A 190 6.23 -4.65 13.48
CA THR A 190 6.16 -4.12 12.11
C THR A 190 5.24 -4.97 11.23
N ALA A 191 5.11 -6.27 11.55
CA ALA A 191 4.10 -7.13 10.99
C ALA A 191 2.77 -6.96 11.76
N PHE A 192 1.67 -6.82 11.03
CA PHE A 192 0.29 -6.63 11.45
C PHE A 192 -0.59 -7.85 11.14
N ASP A 193 -1.46 -8.19 12.10
CA ASP A 193 -2.45 -9.24 11.93
C ASP A 193 -3.43 -8.94 10.76
N GLY A 194 -3.60 -9.94 9.89
CA GLY A 194 -4.41 -9.89 8.69
C GLY A 194 -3.73 -9.25 7.47
N GLN A 195 -2.50 -8.76 7.60
CA GLN A 195 -1.65 -8.35 6.48
C GLN A 195 -0.54 -9.38 6.28
N ASP A 196 0.26 -9.65 7.32
CA ASP A 196 1.51 -10.43 7.16
C ASP A 196 1.42 -11.78 7.90
N PHE A 197 0.52 -11.90 8.88
CA PHE A 197 0.16 -13.16 9.52
C PHE A 197 -1.32 -13.23 9.87
N ASP A 198 -1.85 -14.45 10.04
CA ASP A 198 -3.26 -14.67 10.39
C ASP A 198 -3.40 -15.28 11.80
N SER A 199 -3.69 -14.41 12.78
CA SER A 199 -3.93 -14.82 14.17
C SER A 199 -5.21 -15.65 14.35
N GLN A 200 -6.12 -15.69 13.37
CA GLN A 200 -7.34 -16.50 13.45
C GLN A 200 -7.08 -17.97 13.11
N LEU A 201 -5.95 -18.27 12.48
CA LEU A 201 -5.56 -19.60 12.03
C LEU A 201 -4.50 -20.27 12.92
N VAL A 202 -4.36 -19.80 14.17
CA VAL A 202 -3.41 -20.39 15.11
C VAL A 202 -3.73 -21.84 15.46
N GLU A 203 -2.69 -22.67 15.55
CA GLU A 203 -2.77 -24.06 15.98
C GLU A 203 -1.81 -24.30 17.15
N ILE A 204 -2.31 -24.88 18.25
CA ILE A 204 -1.47 -25.27 19.38
C ILE A 204 -1.25 -26.77 19.34
N SER A 205 -0.01 -27.21 19.47
CA SER A 205 0.36 -28.63 19.55
C SER A 205 1.12 -28.93 20.85
N LEU A 206 0.68 -29.96 21.57
CA LEU A 206 1.40 -30.49 22.72
C LEU A 206 2.52 -31.46 22.27
N PRO A 207 3.54 -31.73 23.12
CA PRO A 207 4.63 -32.65 22.80
C PRO A 207 4.19 -34.07 22.41
N ASP A 208 3.01 -34.51 22.83
CA ASP A 208 2.42 -35.81 22.47
C ASP A 208 1.71 -35.80 21.09
N GLY A 209 1.68 -34.65 20.41
CA GLY A 209 1.03 -34.43 19.12
C GLY A 209 -0.47 -34.10 19.22
N THR A 210 -1.00 -33.90 20.43
CA THR A 210 -2.38 -33.45 20.63
C THR A 210 -2.52 -32.00 20.19
N ILE A 211 -3.48 -31.74 19.30
CA ILE A 211 -3.81 -30.39 18.84
C ILE A 211 -4.91 -29.78 19.73
N ILE A 212 -4.67 -28.56 20.20
CA ILE A 212 -5.61 -27.74 20.96
C ILE A 212 -6.05 -26.59 20.06
N ASN A 213 -7.30 -26.62 19.61
CA ASN A 213 -7.89 -25.47 18.94
C ASN A 213 -8.30 -24.47 20.01
N SER A 214 -7.65 -23.32 20.04
CA SER A 214 -8.05 -22.18 20.87
C SER A 214 -8.38 -21.00 19.96
N GLN A 215 -9.36 -20.20 20.35
CA GLN A 215 -9.71 -19.00 19.60
C GLN A 215 -8.95 -17.82 20.18
N VAL A 216 -8.31 -17.04 19.32
CA VAL A 216 -7.72 -15.77 19.72
C VAL A 216 -8.84 -14.83 20.18
N GLY A 217 -8.75 -14.41 21.43
CA GLY A 217 -9.64 -13.47 22.08
C GLY A 217 -9.34 -12.02 21.70
N PRO A 218 -10.08 -11.07 22.27
CA PRO A 218 -9.80 -9.64 22.07
C PRO A 218 -8.36 -9.31 22.43
N GLN A 219 -7.71 -8.41 21.67
CA GLN A 219 -6.33 -7.97 21.92
C GLN A 219 -5.27 -9.09 21.81
N GLY A 220 -5.50 -10.10 20.96
CA GLY A 220 -4.51 -11.14 20.70
C GLY A 220 -4.34 -12.16 21.83
N GLU A 221 -5.22 -12.15 22.83
CA GLU A 221 -5.13 -13.02 24.02
C GLU A 221 -5.54 -14.46 23.69
N LEU A 222 -4.74 -15.43 24.13
CA LEU A 222 -4.98 -16.86 24.00
C LEU A 222 -4.79 -17.52 25.36
N ILE A 223 -5.82 -18.19 25.86
CA ILE A 223 -5.74 -18.98 27.10
C ILE A 223 -5.58 -20.44 26.71
N VAL A 224 -4.53 -21.07 27.23
CA VAL A 224 -4.17 -22.46 26.91
C VAL A 224 -3.97 -23.25 28.20
N THR A 225 -4.64 -24.40 28.30
CA THR A 225 -4.42 -25.33 29.41
C THR A 225 -3.43 -26.40 29.00
N VAL A 226 -2.28 -26.41 29.65
CA VAL A 226 -1.23 -27.43 29.48
C VAL A 226 -1.50 -28.56 30.48
N PRO A 227 -1.75 -29.80 30.04
CA PRO A 227 -1.99 -30.92 30.93
C PRO A 227 -0.83 -31.19 31.89
N SER A 228 -1.14 -31.76 33.06
CA SER A 228 -0.11 -32.19 34.02
C SER A 228 0.93 -33.11 33.36
N GLY A 229 2.21 -32.91 33.67
CA GLY A 229 3.32 -33.73 33.16
C GLY A 229 3.97 -33.22 31.88
N GLU A 230 3.35 -32.28 31.16
CA GLU A 230 3.93 -31.67 29.96
C GLU A 230 4.98 -30.61 30.32
N SER A 231 6.01 -30.48 29.47
CA SER A 231 7.13 -29.54 29.65
C SER A 231 7.10 -28.34 28.71
N GLY A 232 6.05 -28.17 27.91
CA GLY A 232 5.94 -27.11 26.93
C GLY A 232 4.83 -27.36 25.91
N LEU A 233 4.76 -26.50 24.91
CA LEU A 233 3.86 -26.59 23.76
C LEU A 233 4.45 -25.84 22.56
N GLN A 234 3.88 -26.05 21.38
CA GLN A 234 4.14 -25.26 20.19
C GLN A 234 2.90 -24.45 19.82
N LEU A 235 3.09 -23.19 19.44
CA LEU A 235 2.06 -22.35 18.82
C LEU A 235 2.47 -22.07 17.37
N THR A 236 1.70 -22.59 16.42
CA THR A 236 1.89 -22.41 14.98
C THR A 236 0.97 -21.30 14.48
N ILE A 237 1.52 -20.39 13.68
CA ILE A 237 0.80 -19.23 13.12
C ILE A 237 1.19 -19.14 11.63
N PRO A 238 0.24 -19.21 10.69
CA PRO A 238 0.55 -19.01 9.28
C PRO A 238 0.87 -17.53 9.01
N THR A 239 1.90 -17.29 8.22
CA THR A 239 2.12 -16.00 7.56
C THR A 239 1.29 -15.92 6.28
N ILE A 240 1.11 -14.71 5.75
CA ILE A 240 0.34 -14.44 4.54
C ILE A 240 1.33 -14.16 3.43
N GLU A 241 1.39 -14.99 2.38
CA GLU A 241 2.18 -14.70 1.18
C GLU A 241 1.45 -13.71 0.29
N ASP A 242 2.13 -12.66 -0.15
CA ASP A 242 1.67 -11.81 -1.24
C ASP A 242 2.73 -11.54 -2.33
N ASP A 243 2.68 -10.37 -2.99
CA ASP A 243 3.60 -9.98 -4.08
C ASP A 243 4.17 -8.55 -3.79
N ILE A 244 4.03 -8.02 -2.57
CA ILE A 244 4.42 -6.67 -2.17
C ILE A 244 5.80 -6.73 -1.52
N THR A 245 6.74 -5.93 -2.02
CA THR A 245 8.04 -5.80 -1.32
C THR A 245 7.90 -4.90 -0.08
N GLU A 246 8.04 -5.50 1.10
CA GLU A 246 7.88 -4.85 2.41
C GLU A 246 9.16 -4.83 3.25
N GLY A 247 10.13 -5.68 2.93
CA GLY A 247 11.32 -5.94 3.76
C GLY A 247 11.02 -6.79 4.99
N ASP A 248 12.05 -7.14 5.77
CA ASP A 248 11.86 -8.01 6.95
C ASP A 248 10.97 -7.35 8.02
N GLU A 249 9.95 -8.08 8.45
CA GLU A 249 9.00 -7.64 9.46
C GLU A 249 8.96 -8.53 10.70
N SER A 250 8.31 -8.08 11.77
CA SER A 250 8.27 -8.85 13.02
C SER A 250 7.01 -8.60 13.84
N PHE A 251 6.60 -9.63 14.57
CA PHE A 251 5.56 -9.57 15.60
C PHE A 251 6.01 -10.38 16.83
N THR A 252 5.32 -10.25 17.96
CA THR A 252 5.77 -10.86 19.22
C THR A 252 4.70 -11.71 19.90
N LEU A 253 5.15 -12.78 20.54
CA LEU A 253 4.35 -13.59 21.45
C LEU A 253 4.86 -13.37 22.87
N SER A 254 3.98 -12.90 23.76
CA SER A 254 4.27 -12.82 25.19
C SER A 254 3.44 -13.85 25.96
N GLY A 255 4.00 -14.43 27.02
CA GLY A 255 3.32 -15.47 27.79
C GLY A 255 3.59 -15.40 29.28
N THR A 256 2.59 -15.74 30.09
CA THR A 256 2.69 -15.93 31.54
C THR A 256 1.89 -17.15 32.00
N THR A 257 2.33 -17.81 33.06
CA THR A 257 1.48 -18.67 33.89
C THR A 257 0.94 -17.89 35.09
N THR A 258 -0.04 -18.45 35.80
CA THR A 258 -0.56 -17.88 37.07
C THR A 258 0.50 -17.72 38.16
N ALA A 259 1.63 -18.43 38.05
CA ALA A 259 2.77 -18.33 38.97
C ALA A 259 3.84 -17.30 38.52
N GLN A 260 3.66 -16.65 37.37
CA GLN A 260 4.57 -15.65 36.82
C GLN A 260 3.96 -14.24 36.90
N GLN A 261 4.80 -13.25 37.25
CA GLN A 261 4.40 -11.83 37.21
C GLN A 261 4.99 -11.07 36.02
N THR A 262 6.11 -11.55 35.47
CA THR A 262 6.77 -10.96 34.31
C THR A 262 6.58 -11.88 33.11
N PRO A 263 5.97 -11.39 32.02
CA PRO A 263 5.87 -12.16 30.79
C PRO A 263 7.25 -12.53 30.22
N VAL A 264 7.32 -13.72 29.65
CA VAL A 264 8.40 -14.11 28.74
C VAL A 264 7.95 -13.75 27.32
N GLN A 265 8.88 -13.30 26.47
CA GLN A 265 8.57 -12.88 25.11
C GLN A 265 9.49 -13.58 24.11
N GLY A 266 8.92 -13.99 22.99
CA GLY A 266 9.62 -14.36 21.76
C GLY A 266 9.21 -13.42 20.62
N THR A 267 10.12 -13.21 19.66
CA THR A 267 9.88 -12.39 18.48
C THR A 267 9.94 -13.26 17.23
N ALA A 268 8.86 -13.29 16.45
CA ALA A 268 8.89 -13.87 15.12
C ALA A 268 9.37 -12.81 14.13
N THR A 269 10.19 -13.22 13.17
CA THR A 269 10.60 -12.40 12.02
C THR A 269 10.07 -13.07 10.76
N ILE A 270 9.35 -12.31 9.94
CA ILE A 270 8.88 -12.69 8.62
C ILE A 270 9.86 -12.06 7.63
N VAL A 271 10.54 -12.89 6.85
CA VAL A 271 11.48 -12.47 5.82
C VAL A 271 10.71 -12.32 4.53
N ASP A 272 10.64 -11.09 4.03
CA ASP A 272 10.09 -10.76 2.73
C ASP A 272 10.88 -11.52 1.64
N ASN A 273 10.14 -12.28 0.84
CA ASN A 273 10.66 -13.11 -0.25
C ASN A 273 10.38 -12.49 -1.64
N ASP A 274 9.86 -11.27 -1.70
CA ASP A 274 9.55 -10.58 -2.95
C ASP A 274 10.74 -9.79 -3.53
N ASP A 275 10.84 -9.84 -4.85
CA ASP A 275 11.83 -9.07 -5.58
C ASP A 275 11.50 -7.58 -5.56
N THR A 276 12.52 -6.74 -5.38
CA THR A 276 12.37 -5.28 -5.46
C THR A 276 11.72 -4.87 -6.78
N PRO A 277 10.73 -3.95 -6.78
CA PRO A 277 10.01 -3.62 -8.00
C PRO A 277 10.91 -3.08 -9.11
N THR A 278 10.76 -3.64 -10.30
CA THR A 278 11.46 -3.21 -11.52
C THR A 278 10.46 -2.67 -12.54
N VAL A 279 10.88 -1.71 -13.37
CA VAL A 279 10.07 -1.30 -14.53
C VAL A 279 10.08 -2.45 -15.53
N THR A 280 8.90 -2.93 -15.90
CA THR A 280 8.74 -4.06 -16.83
C THR A 280 8.33 -3.60 -18.23
N ASP A 281 7.65 -2.46 -18.34
CA ASP A 281 7.16 -1.93 -19.61
C ASP A 281 7.04 -0.40 -19.57
N VAL A 282 7.35 0.22 -20.71
CA VAL A 282 7.10 1.64 -21.01
C VAL A 282 6.53 1.67 -22.42
N ALA A 283 5.25 2.02 -22.55
CA ALA A 283 4.55 1.95 -23.82
C ALA A 283 3.79 3.25 -24.09
N LEU A 284 3.82 3.73 -25.33
CA LEU A 284 2.96 4.83 -25.76
C LEU A 284 1.49 4.41 -25.62
N VAL A 285 0.65 5.32 -25.11
CA VAL A 285 -0.80 5.15 -25.11
C VAL A 285 -1.33 5.52 -26.50
N GLY A 286 -1.46 4.51 -27.35
CA GLY A 286 -1.83 4.67 -28.77
C GLY A 286 -0.73 4.16 -29.70
N ASP A 287 -0.91 4.35 -31.01
CA ASP A 287 0.07 3.94 -32.01
C ASP A 287 0.99 5.10 -32.42
N THR A 288 0.44 6.31 -32.55
CA THR A 288 1.13 7.55 -32.91
C THR A 288 0.52 8.73 -32.13
N VAL A 289 1.23 9.84 -32.10
CA VAL A 289 0.82 11.10 -31.47
C VAL A 289 0.77 12.16 -32.55
N PRO A 290 -0.39 12.74 -32.88
CA PRO A 290 -0.43 13.86 -33.81
C PRO A 290 0.35 15.04 -33.24
N GLU A 291 1.08 15.74 -34.09
CA GLU A 291 1.86 16.92 -33.72
C GLU A 291 0.98 17.97 -32.98
N GLY A 292 1.49 18.55 -31.89
CA GLY A 292 0.75 19.44 -30.99
C GLY A 292 -0.07 18.76 -29.89
N GLN A 293 -0.11 17.43 -29.84
CA GLN A 293 -0.79 16.66 -28.80
C GLN A 293 0.23 16.02 -27.87
N ALA A 294 -0.10 15.92 -26.58
CA ALA A 294 0.81 15.31 -25.62
C ALA A 294 0.94 13.79 -25.83
N ALA A 295 2.17 13.30 -25.86
CA ALA A 295 2.52 11.89 -25.86
C ALA A 295 2.40 11.34 -24.43
N GLU A 296 1.39 10.51 -24.18
CA GLU A 296 1.22 9.84 -22.89
C GLU A 296 1.86 8.45 -22.95
N PHE A 297 2.85 8.21 -22.07
CA PHE A 297 3.46 6.90 -21.88
C PHE A 297 2.89 6.23 -20.64
N LYS A 298 2.54 4.96 -20.77
CA LYS A 298 2.16 4.08 -19.67
C LYS A 298 3.39 3.33 -19.17
N VAL A 299 3.72 3.48 -17.89
CA VAL A 299 4.82 2.78 -17.23
C VAL A 299 4.25 1.72 -16.30
N THR A 300 4.77 0.49 -16.37
CA THR A 300 4.33 -0.65 -15.55
C THR A 300 5.50 -1.23 -14.76
N LEU A 301 5.28 -1.48 -13.46
CA LEU A 301 6.25 -2.14 -12.57
C LEU A 301 5.91 -3.64 -12.40
N SER A 302 6.89 -4.44 -11.98
CA SER A 302 6.73 -5.89 -11.75
C SER A 302 5.73 -6.20 -10.64
N ASN A 303 5.75 -5.40 -9.58
CA ASN A 303 4.98 -5.59 -8.36
C ASN A 303 4.93 -4.29 -7.55
N ALA A 304 4.18 -4.28 -6.45
CA ALA A 304 4.09 -3.12 -5.56
C ALA A 304 5.21 -3.15 -4.51
N SER A 305 5.42 -2.03 -3.81
CA SER A 305 6.21 -1.99 -2.59
C SER A 305 5.47 -1.21 -1.51
N SER A 306 5.68 -1.57 -0.24
CA SER A 306 5.18 -0.80 0.91
C SER A 306 5.94 0.53 1.13
N SER A 307 7.00 0.78 0.36
CA SER A 307 7.80 2.00 0.43
C SER A 307 8.02 2.64 -0.95
N ASP A 308 8.34 3.94 -0.94
CA ASP A 308 8.62 4.69 -2.16
C ASP A 308 9.84 4.12 -2.91
N GLN A 309 9.72 3.95 -4.22
CA GLN A 309 10.77 3.46 -5.10
C GLN A 309 11.32 4.57 -5.98
N THR A 310 12.60 4.48 -6.36
CA THR A 310 13.24 5.49 -7.23
C THR A 310 13.79 4.88 -8.51
N TYR A 311 13.52 5.52 -9.65
CA TYR A 311 14.00 5.07 -10.96
C TYR A 311 14.66 6.22 -11.73
N THR A 312 15.69 5.91 -12.52
CA THR A 312 16.23 6.88 -13.48
C THR A 312 15.23 7.14 -14.60
N ILE A 313 15.21 8.36 -15.12
CA ILE A 313 14.36 8.76 -16.25
C ILE A 313 15.14 9.64 -17.23
N SER A 314 14.87 9.48 -18.53
CA SER A 314 15.42 10.36 -19.56
C SER A 314 14.55 10.37 -20.81
N LEU A 315 14.58 11.50 -21.53
CA LEU A 315 14.13 11.61 -22.91
C LEU A 315 15.34 11.46 -23.83
N VAL A 316 15.17 10.76 -24.95
CA VAL A 316 16.21 10.55 -25.94
C VAL A 316 15.65 10.84 -27.33
N ASP A 317 16.33 11.75 -28.03
CA ASP A 317 15.99 12.11 -29.41
C ASP A 317 16.13 10.90 -30.34
N GLY A 318 15.14 10.72 -31.20
CA GLY A 318 15.23 9.80 -32.33
C GLY A 318 15.49 10.58 -33.61
N THR A 319 14.45 10.77 -34.42
CA THR A 319 14.46 11.76 -35.51
C THR A 319 13.90 13.11 -35.04
N ALA A 320 12.97 13.09 -34.08
CA ALA A 320 12.47 14.27 -33.39
C ALA A 320 13.50 14.79 -32.37
N GLY A 321 13.54 16.11 -32.21
CA GLY A 321 14.36 16.87 -31.28
C GLY A 321 13.64 18.09 -30.69
N ASP A 322 14.39 19.15 -30.39
CA ASP A 322 13.92 20.33 -29.63
C ASP A 322 12.79 21.12 -30.30
N ASN A 323 12.60 20.97 -31.63
CA ASN A 323 11.51 21.65 -32.33
C ASN A 323 10.19 20.87 -32.23
N ASP A 324 10.27 19.55 -32.03
CA ASP A 324 9.14 18.63 -32.26
C ASP A 324 8.49 18.21 -30.94
N TYR A 325 9.25 18.24 -29.84
CA TYR A 325 8.74 17.93 -28.50
C TYR A 325 9.52 18.60 -27.35
N ASP A 326 8.92 18.60 -26.16
CA ASP A 326 9.60 19.11 -24.96
C ASP A 326 10.67 18.13 -24.46
N THR A 327 11.92 18.40 -24.78
CA THR A 327 13.08 17.59 -24.40
C THR A 327 13.46 17.71 -22.91
N ASN A 328 12.78 18.57 -22.14
CA ASN A 328 13.07 18.75 -20.72
C ASN A 328 12.25 17.82 -19.83
N VAL A 329 12.92 16.80 -19.28
CA VAL A 329 12.34 15.85 -18.31
C VAL A 329 11.62 16.52 -17.14
N SER A 330 12.04 17.72 -16.72
CA SER A 330 11.40 18.46 -15.62
C SER A 330 9.97 18.92 -15.92
N ASN A 331 9.59 18.97 -17.20
CA ASN A 331 8.27 19.38 -17.64
C ASN A 331 7.31 18.20 -17.83
N ILE A 332 7.80 16.96 -17.73
CA ILE A 332 6.95 15.76 -17.80
C ILE A 332 5.93 15.79 -16.68
N VAL A 333 4.66 15.55 -17.03
CA VAL A 333 3.57 15.45 -16.06
C VAL A 333 3.32 13.98 -15.75
N PHE A 334 3.46 13.62 -14.48
CA PHE A 334 3.21 12.25 -14.02
C PHE A 334 1.87 12.10 -13.31
N SER A 335 1.26 10.91 -13.41
CA SER A 335 0.10 10.51 -12.62
C SER A 335 0.50 9.88 -11.27
N ASP A 336 -0.51 9.47 -10.48
CA ASP A 336 -0.35 8.62 -9.28
C ASP A 336 0.63 9.14 -8.22
N GLY A 337 0.84 10.46 -8.18
CA GLY A 337 1.70 11.11 -7.20
C GLY A 337 3.20 10.93 -7.45
N VAL A 338 3.59 10.39 -8.61
CA VAL A 338 4.99 10.27 -9.01
C VAL A 338 5.61 11.66 -9.15
N THR A 339 6.83 11.83 -8.65
CA THR A 339 7.54 13.12 -8.69
C THR A 339 8.93 12.97 -9.28
N TYR A 340 9.42 14.00 -9.97
CA TYR A 340 10.78 14.07 -10.49
C TYR A 340 11.69 14.95 -9.62
N ASP A 341 12.88 14.46 -9.27
CA ASP A 341 13.94 15.25 -8.62
C ASP A 341 15.05 15.56 -9.64
N ALA A 342 15.09 16.82 -10.08
CA ALA A 342 16.07 17.32 -11.04
C ALA A 342 17.53 17.26 -10.53
N ASN A 343 17.75 17.16 -9.21
CA ASN A 343 19.12 17.06 -8.66
C ASN A 343 19.71 15.66 -8.83
N THR A 344 18.86 14.63 -8.77
CA THR A 344 19.28 13.23 -8.89
C THR A 344 19.02 12.67 -10.29
N GLY A 345 18.11 13.28 -11.07
CA GLY A 345 17.68 12.76 -12.36
C GLY A 345 16.79 11.53 -12.22
N GLN A 346 16.10 11.39 -11.09
CA GLN A 346 15.26 10.23 -10.79
C GLN A 346 13.82 10.65 -10.52
N ILE A 347 12.90 9.73 -10.84
CA ILE A 347 11.53 9.79 -10.35
C ILE A 347 11.40 9.02 -9.03
N THR A 348 10.48 9.46 -8.19
CA THR A 348 10.00 8.74 -7.01
C THR A 348 8.58 8.24 -7.27
N VAL A 349 8.39 6.93 -7.23
CA VAL A 349 7.11 6.25 -7.35
C VAL A 349 6.61 5.92 -5.95
N PRO A 350 5.44 6.43 -5.53
CA PRO A 350 4.92 6.19 -4.18
C PRO A 350 4.64 4.71 -3.90
N ALA A 351 4.67 4.34 -2.62
CA ALA A 351 4.25 3.01 -2.16
C ALA A 351 2.89 2.56 -2.75
N GLY A 352 2.78 1.29 -3.11
CA GLY A 352 1.58 0.67 -3.68
C GLY A 352 1.32 0.95 -5.17
N VAL A 353 2.06 1.86 -5.81
CA VAL A 353 1.88 2.18 -7.24
C VAL A 353 2.60 1.16 -8.11
N THR A 354 1.84 0.41 -8.92
CA THR A 354 2.39 -0.55 -9.91
C THR A 354 2.33 -0.03 -11.35
N MET A 355 1.65 1.09 -11.56
CA MET A 355 1.38 1.64 -12.87
C MET A 355 1.10 3.14 -12.77
N PHE A 356 1.67 3.92 -13.69
CA PHE A 356 1.44 5.36 -13.80
C PHE A 356 1.63 5.82 -15.25
N THR A 357 1.25 7.06 -15.56
CA THR A 357 1.51 7.70 -16.84
C THR A 357 2.51 8.83 -16.73
N ALA A 358 3.31 9.01 -17.79
CA ALA A 358 4.25 10.10 -17.98
C ALA A 358 3.87 10.80 -19.29
N THR A 359 3.49 12.08 -19.20
CA THR A 359 3.00 12.87 -20.33
C THR A 359 4.06 13.86 -20.78
N VAL A 360 4.43 13.80 -22.05
CA VAL A 360 5.42 14.65 -22.71
C VAL A 360 4.70 15.48 -23.78
N ASP A 361 4.82 16.80 -23.74
CA ASP A 361 4.19 17.66 -24.74
C ASP A 361 4.96 17.61 -26.07
N THR A 362 4.24 17.56 -27.19
CA THR A 362 4.79 17.79 -28.53
C THR A 362 4.54 19.23 -28.96
N THR A 363 5.36 19.75 -29.86
CA THR A 363 5.16 21.07 -30.47
C THR A 363 4.19 20.93 -31.65
N GLN A 364 3.52 22.01 -32.05
CA GLN A 364 2.82 22.13 -33.32
C GLN A 364 3.48 23.23 -34.14
N ASP A 365 3.75 22.98 -35.41
CA ASP A 365 4.10 24.02 -36.36
C ASP A 365 3.33 23.98 -37.70
N THR A 366 4.00 24.36 -38.80
CA THR A 366 3.42 24.51 -40.15
C THR A 366 4.35 23.92 -41.23
N ILE A 367 5.41 23.23 -40.83
CA ILE A 367 6.46 22.70 -41.70
C ILE A 367 6.05 21.27 -42.07
N ASP A 368 5.98 20.95 -43.36
CA ASP A 368 5.78 19.56 -43.80
C ASP A 368 7.03 18.72 -43.51
N GLU A 369 6.90 17.75 -42.61
CA GLU A 369 7.95 16.85 -42.16
C GLU A 369 7.52 15.38 -42.26
N PRO A 370 8.47 14.43 -42.36
CA PRO A 370 8.11 13.02 -42.21
C PRO A 370 7.74 12.71 -40.75
N ASP A 371 6.91 11.68 -40.51
CA ASP A 371 6.70 11.17 -39.14
C ASP A 371 8.01 10.94 -38.40
N GLU A 372 8.09 11.43 -37.17
CA GLU A 372 9.31 11.45 -36.38
C GLU A 372 9.19 10.67 -35.07
N THR A 373 10.30 10.32 -34.43
CA THR A 373 10.27 9.52 -33.18
C THR A 373 11.17 10.09 -32.10
N PHE A 374 10.76 9.91 -30.84
CA PHE A 374 11.59 10.08 -29.64
C PHE A 374 11.29 8.99 -28.62
N ASP A 375 12.20 8.78 -27.67
CA ASP A 375 12.11 7.74 -26.66
C ASP A 375 11.97 8.32 -25.24
N LEU A 376 11.08 7.72 -24.44
CA LEU A 376 11.08 7.82 -22.98
C LEU A 376 11.75 6.59 -22.39
N GLN A 377 12.76 6.78 -21.55
CA GLN A 377 13.41 5.70 -20.80
C GLN A 377 13.13 5.82 -19.31
N VAL A 378 12.63 4.77 -18.69
CA VAL A 378 12.38 4.69 -17.24
C VAL A 378 12.96 3.39 -16.69
N GLY A 379 13.83 3.49 -15.68
CA GLY A 379 14.45 2.31 -15.07
C GLY A 379 15.26 1.44 -16.06
N GLY A 380 15.68 2.00 -17.20
CA GLY A 380 16.36 1.29 -18.28
C GLY A 380 15.46 0.60 -19.31
N VAL A 381 14.13 0.71 -19.16
CA VAL A 381 13.14 0.27 -20.17
C VAL A 381 12.76 1.44 -21.06
N THR A 382 12.68 1.19 -22.37
CA THR A 382 12.40 2.21 -23.40
C THR A 382 10.99 2.05 -23.94
N GLY A 383 10.27 3.16 -24.01
CA GLY A 383 9.09 3.32 -24.86
C GLY A 383 9.34 4.37 -25.92
N THR A 384 8.94 4.10 -27.16
CA THR A 384 9.09 5.01 -28.31
C THR A 384 7.76 5.67 -28.61
N ALA A 385 7.76 6.98 -28.81
CA ALA A 385 6.66 7.72 -29.43
C ALA A 385 6.98 8.01 -30.89
N THR A 386 5.94 7.98 -31.73
CA THR A 386 5.99 8.49 -33.11
C THR A 386 5.09 9.71 -33.19
N ILE A 387 5.67 10.87 -33.47
CA ILE A 387 4.97 12.12 -33.77
C ILE A 387 4.55 12.06 -35.24
N GLN A 388 3.25 12.22 -35.48
CA GLN A 388 2.68 12.22 -36.81
C GLN A 388 2.50 13.66 -37.27
N ASP A 389 3.15 13.99 -38.38
CA ASP A 389 3.01 15.27 -39.07
C ASP A 389 1.58 15.44 -39.60
N ASP A 390 1.03 16.64 -39.45
CA ASP A 390 -0.30 16.99 -39.94
C ASP A 390 -0.32 18.16 -40.93
N ASP A 391 0.83 18.50 -41.50
CA ASP A 391 1.01 19.55 -42.48
C ASP A 391 0.98 19.01 -43.93
N ASP A 392 0.42 19.81 -44.84
CA ASP A 392 0.39 19.45 -46.25
C ASP A 392 1.73 19.79 -46.93
N ALA A 393 2.19 18.90 -47.81
CA ALA A 393 3.35 19.15 -48.67
C ALA A 393 3.27 20.53 -49.38
N PRO A 394 4.36 21.31 -49.44
CA PRO A 394 4.30 22.66 -49.96
C PRO A 394 3.88 22.72 -51.43
N VAL A 395 3.08 23.73 -51.76
CA VAL A 395 2.68 24.03 -53.14
C VAL A 395 3.05 25.46 -53.52
N ILE A 396 3.35 25.69 -54.80
CA ILE A 396 3.52 27.05 -55.33
C ILE A 396 2.16 27.75 -55.29
N THR A 397 2.11 28.91 -54.62
CA THR A 397 0.88 29.71 -54.49
C THR A 397 0.88 30.94 -55.38
N GLU A 398 2.06 31.49 -55.68
CA GLU A 398 2.22 32.69 -56.49
C GLU A 398 3.56 32.70 -57.24
N VAL A 399 3.51 33.14 -58.50
CA VAL A 399 4.68 33.54 -59.31
C VAL A 399 4.35 34.93 -59.85
N ALA A 400 5.13 35.95 -59.46
CA ALA A 400 4.84 37.33 -59.81
C ALA A 400 6.11 38.07 -60.23
N LEU A 401 6.03 38.90 -61.27
CA LEU A 401 7.12 39.81 -61.63
C LEU A 401 7.38 40.79 -60.48
N VAL A 402 8.65 41.01 -60.16
CA VAL A 402 9.08 42.05 -59.24
C VAL A 402 9.05 43.39 -59.98
N GLY A 403 7.94 44.11 -59.83
CA GLY A 403 7.66 45.35 -60.55
C GLY A 403 6.45 45.23 -61.47
N GLU A 404 6.22 46.24 -62.31
CA GLU A 404 5.13 46.22 -63.29
C GLU A 404 5.61 45.74 -64.67
N THR A 405 6.84 46.14 -65.05
CA THR A 405 7.51 45.79 -66.30
C THR A 405 9.00 45.56 -66.04
N ALA A 406 9.67 44.82 -66.93
CA ALA A 406 11.12 44.71 -66.99
C ALA A 406 11.60 45.58 -68.16
N PRO A 407 12.44 46.61 -67.94
CA PRO A 407 13.05 47.33 -69.04
C PRO A 407 13.87 46.38 -69.90
N GLU A 408 13.84 46.60 -71.21
CA GLU A 408 14.72 45.90 -72.14
C GLU A 408 16.20 46.02 -71.69
N GLY A 409 16.96 44.94 -71.88
CA GLY A 409 18.33 44.83 -71.38
C GLY A 409 18.51 44.70 -69.86
N GLN A 410 17.43 44.76 -69.07
CA GLN A 410 17.44 44.49 -67.63
C GLN A 410 16.72 43.19 -67.30
N PRO A 411 17.24 42.40 -66.36
CA PRO A 411 16.65 41.10 -66.05
C PRO A 411 15.24 41.24 -65.48
N ALA A 412 14.35 40.36 -65.93
CA ALA A 412 13.04 40.16 -65.33
C ALA A 412 13.19 39.24 -64.10
N GLU A 413 13.01 39.79 -62.91
CA GLU A 413 13.03 39.03 -61.66
C GLU A 413 11.61 38.62 -61.28
N PHE A 414 11.37 37.31 -61.13
CA PHE A 414 10.13 36.77 -60.63
C PHE A 414 10.28 36.37 -59.18
N LYS A 415 9.31 36.74 -58.35
CA LYS A 415 9.15 36.26 -56.99
C LYS A 415 8.22 35.05 -56.97
N VAL A 416 8.71 33.94 -56.43
CA VAL A 416 7.96 32.69 -56.27
C VAL A 416 7.67 32.46 -54.80
N THR A 417 6.42 32.12 -54.46
CA THR A 417 5.96 31.93 -53.07
C THR A 417 5.30 30.55 -52.89
N LEU A 418 5.65 29.84 -51.81
CA LEU A 418 5.10 28.54 -51.43
C LEU A 418 4.05 28.69 -50.31
N SER A 419 3.20 27.68 -50.12
CA SER A 419 2.16 27.65 -49.08
C SER A 419 2.73 27.59 -47.66
N ASN A 420 3.80 26.83 -47.48
CA ASN A 420 4.48 26.55 -46.21
C ASN A 420 5.92 26.09 -46.50
N ALA A 421 6.70 25.89 -45.45
CA ALA A 421 8.04 25.31 -45.55
C ALA A 421 7.94 23.77 -45.54
N SER A 422 9.02 23.10 -45.92
CA SER A 422 9.20 21.65 -45.75
C SER A 422 10.52 21.38 -45.03
N GLY A 423 10.57 20.36 -44.20
CA GLY A 423 11.79 19.88 -43.53
C GLY A 423 12.78 19.20 -44.49
N SER A 424 12.34 18.92 -45.72
CA SER A 424 13.14 18.34 -46.79
C SER A 424 13.14 19.15 -48.09
N ASP A 425 14.06 18.83 -49.00
CA ASP A 425 14.12 19.46 -50.32
C ASP A 425 12.90 19.07 -51.17
N GLN A 426 12.26 20.05 -51.81
CA GLN A 426 11.07 19.86 -52.64
C GLN A 426 11.39 20.09 -54.12
N THR A 427 10.71 19.38 -55.03
CA THR A 427 10.92 19.55 -56.48
C THR A 427 9.67 20.03 -57.22
N TYR A 428 9.86 20.96 -58.16
CA TYR A 428 8.78 21.55 -58.96
C TYR A 428 9.17 21.63 -60.43
N THR A 429 8.21 21.43 -61.33
CA THR A 429 8.43 21.69 -62.76
C THR A 429 8.60 23.19 -63.01
N ILE A 430 9.43 23.55 -63.99
CA ILE A 430 9.65 24.93 -64.41
C ILE A 430 9.65 25.04 -65.93
N ASP A 431 8.98 26.06 -66.47
CA ASP A 431 8.94 26.33 -67.91
C ASP A 431 8.99 27.83 -68.20
N LEU A 432 9.66 28.21 -69.30
CA LEU A 432 9.53 29.52 -69.93
C LEU A 432 8.62 29.39 -71.15
N VAL A 433 7.57 30.21 -71.21
CA VAL A 433 6.60 30.18 -72.31
C VAL A 433 6.56 31.53 -73.00
N ASN A 434 6.89 31.55 -74.29
CA ASN A 434 6.82 32.73 -75.12
C ASN A 434 5.38 33.27 -75.17
N GLY A 435 5.23 34.57 -74.94
CA GLY A 435 3.98 35.29 -75.19
C GLY A 435 4.04 35.99 -76.55
N THR A 436 4.24 37.31 -76.51
CA THR A 436 4.60 38.09 -77.70
C THR A 436 6.11 38.16 -77.91
N ALA A 437 6.88 38.06 -76.83
CA ALA A 437 8.34 37.95 -76.84
C ALA A 437 8.81 36.54 -77.22
N GLY A 438 10.01 36.45 -77.81
CA GLY A 438 10.72 35.23 -78.16
C GLY A 438 12.25 35.34 -77.99
N ASP A 439 12.98 34.55 -78.79
CA ASP A 439 14.44 34.32 -78.60
C ASP A 439 15.31 35.57 -78.80
N ASN A 440 14.79 36.62 -79.44
CA ASN A 440 15.53 37.87 -79.59
C ASN A 440 15.35 38.79 -78.38
N ASP A 441 14.30 38.60 -77.59
CA ASP A 441 13.81 39.59 -76.63
C ASP A 441 14.21 39.18 -75.19
N TYR A 442 14.38 37.88 -74.94
CA TYR A 442 14.88 37.35 -73.67
C TYR A 442 15.56 35.98 -73.81
N ASP A 443 16.24 35.55 -72.74
CA ASP A 443 16.86 34.22 -72.68
C ASP A 443 15.80 33.11 -72.47
N THR A 444 15.49 32.39 -73.53
CA THR A 444 14.50 31.29 -73.53
C THR A 444 15.04 29.98 -72.94
N ASN A 445 16.31 29.91 -72.53
CA ASN A 445 16.89 28.71 -71.94
C ASN A 445 16.73 28.71 -70.41
N ALA A 446 15.84 27.87 -69.90
CA ALA A 446 15.61 27.70 -68.47
C ALA A 446 16.89 27.37 -67.65
N SER A 447 17.93 26.79 -68.29
CA SER A 447 19.21 26.50 -67.64
C SER A 447 20.01 27.75 -67.26
N ASN A 448 19.69 28.90 -67.85
CA ASN A 448 20.36 30.17 -67.61
C ASN A 448 19.64 31.02 -66.54
N ILE A 449 18.45 30.59 -66.07
CA ILE A 449 17.75 31.26 -64.98
C ILE A 449 18.62 31.24 -63.73
N VAL A 450 18.78 32.41 -63.10
CA VAL A 450 19.50 32.54 -61.84
C VAL A 450 18.48 32.52 -60.70
N PHE A 451 18.61 31.55 -59.79
CA PHE A 451 17.74 31.47 -58.62
C PHE A 451 18.42 31.96 -57.34
N SER A 452 17.63 32.49 -56.41
CA SER A 452 18.06 32.80 -55.05
C SER A 452 17.88 31.60 -54.10
N ASP A 453 18.25 31.79 -52.83
CA ASP A 453 17.94 30.85 -51.72
C ASP A 453 18.41 29.41 -51.91
N GLY A 454 19.45 29.22 -52.74
CA GLY A 454 20.04 27.90 -52.99
C GLY A 454 19.21 26.99 -53.90
N VAL A 455 18.14 27.51 -54.51
CA VAL A 455 17.35 26.78 -55.50
C VAL A 455 18.22 26.42 -56.69
N THR A 456 18.08 25.18 -57.17
CA THR A 456 18.86 24.66 -58.31
C THR A 456 17.94 24.12 -59.38
N TYR A 457 18.42 24.07 -60.62
CA TYR A 457 17.69 23.51 -61.76
C TYR A 457 18.42 22.29 -62.31
N ASP A 458 17.69 21.20 -62.54
CA ASP A 458 18.18 20.01 -63.23
C ASP A 458 17.58 19.93 -64.65
N ALA A 459 18.44 20.21 -65.64
CA ALA A 459 18.08 20.19 -67.05
C ALA A 459 17.68 18.80 -67.58
N ASN A 460 17.95 17.70 -66.86
CA ASN A 460 17.53 16.36 -67.28
C ASN A 460 16.09 16.05 -66.89
N THR A 461 15.61 16.63 -65.80
CA THR A 461 14.26 16.43 -65.28
C THR A 461 13.34 17.61 -65.55
N GLU A 462 13.90 18.75 -66.00
CA GLU A 462 13.16 20.01 -66.22
C GLU A 462 12.46 20.48 -64.93
N GLN A 463 13.14 20.27 -63.79
CA GLN A 463 12.65 20.62 -62.46
C GLN A 463 13.65 21.48 -61.71
N ILE A 464 13.11 22.34 -60.84
CA ILE A 464 13.88 22.98 -59.78
C ILE A 464 13.82 22.15 -58.50
N THR A 465 14.89 22.21 -57.71
CA THR A 465 14.93 21.76 -56.32
C THR A 465 14.97 22.97 -55.41
N VAL A 466 13.95 23.11 -54.58
CA VAL A 466 13.83 24.13 -53.53
C VAL A 466 14.31 23.53 -52.21
N PRO A 467 15.37 24.08 -51.59
CA PRO A 467 15.90 23.55 -50.34
C PRO A 467 14.89 23.59 -49.18
N ALA A 468 15.07 22.69 -48.21
CA ALA A 468 14.31 22.69 -46.96
C ALA A 468 14.25 24.09 -46.30
N GLY A 469 13.09 24.43 -45.70
CA GLY A 469 12.85 25.71 -45.02
C GLY A 469 12.56 26.91 -45.93
N VAL A 470 12.72 26.80 -47.25
CA VAL A 470 12.48 27.92 -48.18
C VAL A 470 10.99 28.04 -48.50
N THR A 471 10.39 29.18 -48.16
CA THR A 471 8.99 29.52 -48.49
C THR A 471 8.87 30.50 -49.66
N MET A 472 10.00 31.08 -50.08
CA MET A 472 10.04 32.15 -51.07
C MET A 472 11.44 32.26 -51.68
N PHE A 473 11.50 32.45 -52.99
CA PHE A 473 12.75 32.70 -53.72
C PHE A 473 12.51 33.59 -54.95
N THR A 474 13.57 34.06 -55.58
CA THR A 474 13.52 34.75 -56.86
C THR A 474 14.12 33.92 -57.99
N ALA A 475 13.54 34.06 -59.18
CA ALA A 475 14.00 33.49 -60.43
C ALA A 475 14.25 34.65 -61.42
N THR A 476 15.49 34.83 -61.83
CA THR A 476 15.92 35.95 -62.67
C THR A 476 16.16 35.47 -64.09
N VAL A 477 15.44 36.06 -65.04
CA VAL A 477 15.53 35.79 -66.48
C VAL A 477 16.12 37.02 -67.16
N ASP A 478 17.21 36.87 -67.90
CA ASP A 478 17.82 37.99 -68.63
C ASP A 478 16.97 38.37 -69.86
N THR A 479 16.74 39.67 -70.04
CA THR A 479 16.20 40.24 -71.29
C THR A 479 17.35 40.68 -72.19
N THR A 480 17.10 40.74 -73.49
CA THR A 480 18.07 41.25 -74.47
C THR A 480 17.89 42.75 -74.61
N GLN A 481 18.96 43.50 -74.89
CA GLN A 481 18.89 44.89 -75.34
C GLN A 481 19.20 44.95 -76.83
N ASP A 482 18.40 45.71 -77.59
CA ASP A 482 18.76 46.12 -78.94
C ASP A 482 18.58 47.63 -79.23
N THR A 483 18.22 47.98 -80.47
CA THR A 483 18.06 49.36 -80.96
C THR A 483 16.78 49.53 -81.79
N ILE A 484 15.93 48.53 -81.87
CA ILE A 484 14.73 48.49 -82.70
C ILE A 484 13.58 49.06 -81.87
N ASP A 485 12.85 50.03 -82.40
CA ASP A 485 11.58 50.48 -81.78
C ASP A 485 10.47 49.45 -82.01
N GLU A 486 10.03 48.82 -80.93
CA GLU A 486 9.05 47.74 -80.88
C GLU A 486 7.93 48.02 -79.84
N PRO A 487 6.76 47.36 -79.92
CA PRO A 487 5.78 47.43 -78.83
C PRO A 487 6.24 46.62 -77.62
N ASP A 488 5.83 46.99 -76.41
CA ASP A 488 6.02 46.16 -75.21
C ASP A 488 5.56 44.71 -75.45
N GLU A 489 6.40 43.76 -75.06
CA GLU A 489 6.21 42.33 -75.30
C GLU A 489 6.11 41.54 -74.00
N THR A 490 5.64 40.30 -74.05
CA THR A 490 5.40 39.49 -72.85
C THR A 490 5.92 38.07 -72.98
N PHE A 491 6.36 37.50 -71.86
CA PHE A 491 6.62 36.07 -71.69
C PHE A 491 6.18 35.61 -70.30
N ASP A 492 6.00 34.30 -70.14
CA ASP A 492 5.55 33.69 -68.90
C ASP A 492 6.65 32.81 -68.28
N LEU A 493 6.82 32.91 -66.95
CA LEU A 493 7.48 31.91 -66.13
C LEU A 493 6.42 31.04 -65.46
N GLN A 494 6.48 29.72 -65.65
CA GLN A 494 5.62 28.76 -64.99
C GLN A 494 6.41 27.93 -63.99
N VAL A 495 5.96 27.87 -62.74
CA VAL A 495 6.59 27.06 -61.68
C VAL A 495 5.51 26.27 -60.95
N GLY A 496 5.64 24.95 -60.89
CA GLY A 496 4.66 24.09 -60.23
C GLY A 496 3.22 24.24 -60.78
N GLY A 497 3.08 24.67 -62.04
CA GLY A 497 1.79 24.95 -62.67
C GLY A 497 1.19 26.34 -62.39
N VAL A 498 1.87 27.19 -61.62
CA VAL A 498 1.49 28.59 -61.40
C VAL A 498 2.25 29.49 -62.38
N THR A 499 1.55 30.43 -63.00
CA THR A 499 2.09 31.32 -64.05
C THR A 499 2.30 32.74 -63.52
N GLY A 500 3.48 33.29 -63.76
CA GLY A 500 3.74 34.73 -63.69
C GLY A 500 4.12 35.27 -65.06
N THR A 501 3.52 36.40 -65.45
CA THR A 501 3.81 37.06 -66.74
C THR A 501 4.74 38.25 -66.53
N ALA A 502 5.81 38.33 -67.32
CA ALA A 502 6.62 39.51 -67.48
C ALA A 502 6.18 40.31 -68.71
N THR A 503 6.26 41.63 -68.61
CA THR A 503 6.20 42.55 -69.76
C THR A 503 7.55 43.20 -69.93
N ILE A 504 8.20 42.98 -71.08
CA ILE A 504 9.43 43.65 -71.49
C ILE A 504 9.02 45.00 -72.06
N GLN A 505 9.53 46.06 -71.46
CA GLN A 505 9.26 47.43 -71.88
C GLN A 505 10.36 47.90 -72.83
N ASP A 506 9.96 48.21 -74.05
CA ASP A 506 10.82 48.79 -75.08
C ASP A 506 11.31 50.18 -74.62
N ASP A 507 12.61 50.42 -74.79
CA ASP A 507 13.25 51.69 -74.41
C ASP A 507 13.83 52.47 -75.60
N ASP A 508 13.47 52.07 -76.83
CA ASP A 508 13.94 52.68 -78.07
C ASP A 508 12.96 53.73 -78.61
N ASP A 509 13.52 54.87 -79.04
CA ASP A 509 12.71 55.92 -79.65
C ASP A 509 12.26 55.51 -81.06
N ALA A 510 11.00 55.82 -81.40
CA ALA A 510 10.48 55.70 -82.76
C ALA A 510 11.43 56.32 -83.81
N PRO A 511 11.69 55.67 -84.96
CA PRO A 511 12.74 56.13 -85.84
C PRO A 511 12.49 57.51 -86.43
N VAL A 512 13.54 58.33 -86.48
CA VAL A 512 13.54 59.66 -87.07
C VAL A 512 14.46 59.75 -88.27
N ILE A 513 14.10 60.56 -89.26
CA ILE A 513 14.99 60.83 -90.41
C ILE A 513 16.15 61.70 -89.92
N THR A 514 17.37 61.18 -89.98
CA THR A 514 18.59 61.87 -89.57
C THR A 514 19.28 62.56 -90.75
N GLU A 515 19.14 62.01 -91.95
CA GLU A 515 19.76 62.55 -93.16
C GLU A 515 18.91 62.26 -94.40
N VAL A 516 18.83 63.23 -95.31
CA VAL A 516 18.38 63.04 -96.69
C VAL A 516 19.45 63.63 -97.60
N ALA A 517 20.14 62.77 -98.35
CA ALA A 517 21.26 63.16 -99.19
C ALA A 517 21.06 62.68 -100.63
N LEU A 518 21.55 63.46 -101.60
CA LEU A 518 21.62 63.01 -102.99
C LEU A 518 22.59 61.83 -103.10
N VAL A 519 22.23 60.80 -103.87
CA VAL A 519 23.16 59.75 -104.25
C VAL A 519 24.12 60.31 -105.30
N GLY A 520 25.33 60.65 -104.84
CA GLY A 520 26.34 61.37 -105.64
C GLY A 520 26.30 62.90 -105.42
N GLU A 521 27.17 63.64 -106.10
CA GLU A 521 27.30 65.09 -105.86
C GLU A 521 26.43 65.95 -106.80
N THR A 522 26.10 65.45 -107.99
CA THR A 522 25.32 66.17 -109.00
C THR A 522 24.46 65.21 -109.81
N VAL A 523 23.33 65.71 -110.32
CA VAL A 523 22.46 64.98 -111.25
C VAL A 523 22.52 65.67 -112.62
N PRO A 524 22.93 64.99 -113.69
CA PRO A 524 22.83 65.54 -115.04
C PRO A 524 21.39 65.85 -115.44
N GLU A 525 21.19 66.94 -116.17
CA GLU A 525 19.87 67.34 -116.65
C GLU A 525 19.18 66.22 -117.45
N GLY A 526 17.93 65.91 -117.09
CA GLY A 526 17.13 64.85 -117.69
C GLY A 526 17.30 63.46 -117.09
N GLN A 527 18.13 63.29 -116.04
CA GLN A 527 18.26 62.03 -115.29
C GLN A 527 17.50 62.08 -113.96
N PRO A 528 17.05 60.94 -113.41
CA PRO A 528 16.40 60.90 -112.10
C PRO A 528 17.39 61.27 -110.99
N ALA A 529 16.94 62.10 -110.05
CA ALA A 529 17.64 62.34 -108.79
C ALA A 529 17.25 61.25 -107.79
N GLU A 530 18.24 60.49 -107.32
CA GLU A 530 18.05 59.48 -106.29
C GLU A 530 18.52 60.07 -104.95
N PHE A 531 17.68 59.96 -103.92
CA PHE A 531 18.01 60.42 -102.58
C PHE A 531 18.12 59.23 -101.64
N LYS A 532 19.22 59.15 -100.91
CA LYS A 532 19.37 58.26 -99.78
C LYS A 532 18.74 58.93 -98.55
N VAL A 533 17.83 58.22 -97.90
CA VAL A 533 17.25 58.60 -96.61
C VAL A 533 17.86 57.69 -95.56
N THR A 534 18.36 58.27 -94.47
CA THR A 534 18.92 57.54 -93.33
C THR A 534 18.01 57.75 -92.12
N LEU A 535 17.61 56.67 -91.46
CA LEU A 535 16.86 56.67 -90.20
C LEU A 535 17.81 56.53 -89.01
N SER A 536 17.38 56.97 -87.82
CA SER A 536 18.13 56.81 -86.56
C SER A 536 18.32 55.35 -86.16
N ASN A 537 17.29 54.54 -86.35
CA ASN A 537 17.19 53.14 -85.96
C ASN A 537 16.15 52.40 -86.82
N ALA A 538 16.02 51.09 -86.59
CA ALA A 538 14.95 50.28 -87.18
C ALA A 538 13.68 50.33 -86.31
N SER A 539 12.56 49.86 -86.84
CA SER A 539 11.33 49.64 -86.08
C SER A 539 10.69 48.34 -86.57
N SER A 540 10.01 47.63 -85.68
CA SER A 540 9.27 46.40 -86.00
C SER A 540 7.92 46.67 -86.67
N SER A 541 7.49 47.92 -86.72
CA SER A 541 6.22 48.34 -87.32
C SER A 541 6.39 49.33 -88.47
N ASP A 542 5.36 49.44 -89.32
CA ASP A 542 5.37 50.33 -90.47
C ASP A 542 5.42 51.81 -90.04
N GLN A 543 6.53 52.48 -90.33
CA GLN A 543 6.69 53.92 -90.08
C GLN A 543 6.26 54.76 -91.29
N THR A 544 5.48 55.82 -91.04
CA THR A 544 4.99 56.73 -92.09
C THR A 544 5.64 58.10 -92.00
N TYR A 545 6.35 58.51 -93.05
CA TYR A 545 7.00 59.82 -93.15
C TYR A 545 6.38 60.68 -94.27
N THR A 546 6.24 61.98 -94.03
CA THR A 546 5.76 62.92 -95.05
C THR A 546 6.92 63.45 -95.89
N ILE A 547 6.87 63.27 -97.21
CA ILE A 547 7.87 63.79 -98.14
C ILE A 547 7.40 65.13 -98.71
N GLY A 548 8.29 66.13 -98.71
CA GLY A 548 8.09 67.42 -99.36
C GLY A 548 9.23 67.75 -100.32
N LEU A 549 8.89 68.22 -101.52
CA LEU A 549 9.86 68.82 -102.43
C LEU A 549 9.81 70.34 -102.28
N VAL A 550 10.96 70.95 -102.00
CA VAL A 550 11.11 72.40 -101.99
C VAL A 550 11.79 72.82 -103.29
N ASN A 551 11.19 73.75 -104.02
CA ASN A 551 11.77 74.25 -105.27
C ASN A 551 13.10 74.97 -104.99
N GLY A 552 14.19 74.41 -105.53
CA GLY A 552 15.50 75.05 -105.58
C GLY A 552 15.70 75.85 -106.86
N THR A 553 16.94 75.98 -107.32
CA THR A 553 17.30 76.61 -108.61
C THR A 553 17.22 75.66 -109.81
N ALA A 554 16.94 74.38 -109.58
CA ALA A 554 16.64 73.41 -110.62
C ALA A 554 15.21 73.66 -111.09
N GLY A 555 15.04 74.06 -112.35
CA GLY A 555 13.74 74.38 -112.96
C GLY A 555 13.74 74.14 -114.46
#